data_AF-A0A9E3AEH4-F1
#
_entry.id   AF-A0A9E3AEH4-F1
#
_cell.length_a   1.000
_cell.length_b   1.000
_cell.length_c   1.000
_cell.angle_alpha   90.00
_cell.angle_beta   90.00
_cell.angle_gamma   90.00
#
_symmetry.space_group_name_H-M   'P 1'
#
loop_
_entity.id
_entity.type
_entity.pdbx_description
1 polymer ?
#
loop_
_entity_poly.entity_id
_entity_poly.type
_entity_poly.pdbx_seq_one_letter_code
_entity_poly.pdbx_strand_id
1 'polypeptide(L)' 'SESLFRVADRCVQVMGGTGVSGDTIVEQVFREIRAFRIYDGPTEVHKWSLAKKIHRDWRRAQ' A
#
# COMPACT_ATOMS: atom_id res chain seq x y z
N SER A 1 2.49 2.31 -0.34
CA SER A 1 1.88 0.99 -0.61
C SER A 1 0.53 0.82 0.08
N GLU A 2 0.40 1.02 1.40
CA GLU A 2 -0.85 0.80 2.16
C GLU A 2 -2.04 1.68 1.71
N SER A 3 -1.81 2.97 1.47
CA SER A 3 -2.84 3.91 0.98
C SER A 3 -3.34 3.54 -0.42
N LEU A 4 -2.45 3.11 -1.31
CA LEU A 4 -2.76 2.72 -2.68
C LEU A 4 -3.71 1.52 -2.69
N PHE A 5 -3.38 0.50 -1.89
CA PHE A 5 -4.21 -0.69 -1.75
C PHE A 5 -5.60 -0.34 -1.21
N ARG A 6 -5.68 0.57 -0.23
CA ARG A 6 -6.96 1.05 0.32
C ARG A 6 -7.85 1.74 -0.71
N VAL A 7 -7.26 2.49 -1.65
CA VAL A 7 -8.02 3.13 -2.73
C VAL A 7 -8.56 2.08 -3.71
N ALA A 8 -7.70 1.16 -4.16
CA ALA A 8 -8.12 0.09 -5.06
C ALA A 8 -9.21 -0.80 -4.47
N ASP A 9 -9.07 -1.18 -3.19
CA ASP A 9 -10.06 -1.94 -2.43
C ASP A 9 -11.43 -1.26 -2.39
N ARG A 10 -11.46 0.07 -2.17
CA ARG A 10 -12.70 0.85 -2.22
C ARG A 10 -13.32 0.88 -3.60
N CYS A 11 -12.52 0.99 -4.67
CA CYS A 11 -13.03 0.94 -6.03
C CYS A 11 -13.70 -0.40 -6.33
N VAL A 12 -13.07 -1.51 -5.92
CA VAL A 12 -13.66 -2.86 -6.02
C VAL A 12 -14.99 -2.92 -5.26
N GLN A 13 -15.02 -2.43 -4.01
CA GLN A 13 -16.22 -2.48 -3.18
C GLN A 13 -17.38 -1.66 -3.76
N VAL A 14 -17.11 -0.48 -4.33
CA VAL A 14 -18.13 0.37 -4.98
C VAL A 14 -18.72 -0.31 -6.21
N MET A 15 -17.91 -1.09 -6.93
CA MET A 15 -18.35 -1.82 -8.13
C MET A 15 -19.02 -3.16 -7.83
N GLY A 16 -19.02 -3.62 -6.57
CA GLY A 16 -19.63 -4.88 -6.17
C GLY A 16 -19.06 -6.08 -6.95
N GLY A 17 -19.93 -6.98 -7.42
CA GLY A 17 -19.52 -8.19 -8.14
C GLY A 17 -18.71 -7.91 -9.42
N THR A 18 -18.96 -6.78 -10.08
CA THR A 18 -18.21 -6.40 -11.29
C THR A 18 -16.79 -5.92 -10.96
N GLY A 19 -16.55 -5.44 -9.73
CA GLY A 19 -15.23 -5.01 -9.25
C GLY A 19 -14.23 -6.16 -9.07
N VAL A 20 -14.72 -7.39 -8.94
CA VAL A 20 -13.89 -8.60 -8.88
C VAL A 20 -13.94 -9.43 -10.17
N SER A 21 -14.73 -8.97 -11.15
CA SER A 21 -14.77 -9.59 -12.48
C SER A 21 -13.58 -9.11 -13.31
N GLY A 22 -12.98 -10.01 -14.09
CA GLY A 22 -11.93 -9.67 -15.05
C GLY A 22 -12.40 -8.78 -16.20
N ASP A 23 -13.68 -8.40 -16.21
CA ASP A 23 -14.30 -7.53 -17.22
C ASP A 23 -13.95 -6.06 -16.99
N THR A 24 -13.28 -5.72 -15.89
CA THR A 24 -12.99 -4.33 -15.52
C THR A 24 -11.51 -4.13 -15.18
N ILE A 25 -10.99 -2.95 -15.53
CA ILE A 25 -9.61 -2.57 -15.21
C ILE A 25 -9.34 -2.51 -13.69
N VAL A 26 -10.40 -2.37 -12.89
CA VAL A 26 -10.30 -2.27 -11.43
C VAL A 26 -9.83 -3.58 -10.80
N GLU A 27 -10.27 -4.73 -11.31
CA GLU A 27 -9.76 -6.04 -10.88
C GLU A 27 -8.25 -6.15 -11.14
N GLN A 28 -7.84 -5.81 -12.36
CA GLN A 28 -6.44 -5.87 -12.76
C GLN A 28 -5.56 -5.00 -11.86
N VAL A 29 -5.98 -3.76 -11.63
CA VAL A 29 -5.28 -2.80 -10.77
C VAL A 29 -5.22 -3.30 -9.32
N PHE A 30 -6.31 -3.87 -8.79
CA PHE A 30 -6.34 -4.42 -7.43
C PHE A 30 -5.33 -5.58 -7.27
N ARG A 31 -5.26 -6.47 -8.27
CA ARG A 31 -4.32 -7.60 -8.29
C ARG A 31 -2.86 -7.16 -8.38
N GLU A 32 -2.56 -6.18 -9.22
CA GLU A 32 -1.20 -5.62 -9.38
C GLU A 32 -0.72 -4.90 -8.10
N ILE A 33 -1.57 -4.07 -7.50
CA ILE A 33 -1.22 -3.33 -6.28
C ILE A 33 -0.97 -4.28 -5.10
N ARG A 34 -1.62 -5.44 -5.07
CA ARG A 34 -1.38 -6.43 -4.01
C ARG A 34 0.06 -6.93 -3.99
N ALA A 35 0.68 -7.13 -5.14
CA ALA A 35 2.08 -7.54 -5.26
C ALA A 35 3.05 -6.43 -4.82
N PHE A 36 2.68 -5.17 -5.07
CA PHE A 36 3.45 -3.98 -4.68
C PHE A 36 3.64 -3.85 -3.15
N ARG A 37 2.84 -4.57 -2.35
CA ARG A 37 3.00 -4.62 -0.89
C ARG A 37 4.15 -5.51 -0.41
N ILE A 38 4.70 -6.33 -1.29
CA ILE A 38 5.80 -7.26 -0.96
C ILE A 38 7.06 -6.82 -1.70
N TYR A 39 6.94 -6.49 -2.99
CA TYR A 39 8.07 -6.17 -3.84
C TYR A 39 8.82 -4.90 -3.40
N ASP A 40 8.10 -3.83 -3.07
CA ASP A 40 8.69 -2.55 -2.63
C ASP A 40 9.10 -2.54 -1.14
N GLY A 41 9.24 -3.72 -0.52
CA GLY A 41 9.48 -3.86 0.90
C GLY A 41 8.19 -3.78 1.74
N PRO A 42 8.05 -4.64 2.77
CA PRO A 42 6.92 -4.56 3.69
C PRO A 42 6.83 -3.19 4.36
N THR A 43 5.61 -2.78 4.71
CA THR A 43 5.33 -1.47 5.31
C THR A 43 6.09 -1.28 6.64
N GLU A 44 6.33 -2.38 7.34
CA GLU A 44 7.04 -2.48 8.60
C GLU A 44 8.52 -2.10 8.45
N VAL A 45 9.15 -2.49 7.34
CA VAL A 45 10.55 -2.14 7.04
C VAL A 45 10.67 -0.64 6.82
N HIS A 46 9.73 -0.04 6.08
CA HIS A 46 9.67 1.41 5.88
C HIS A 46 9.44 2.17 7.19
N LYS A 47 8.49 1.70 8.03
CA LYS A 47 8.23 2.28 9.35
C LYS A 47 9.47 2.22 10.24
N TRP A 48 10.18 1.10 10.24
CA TRP A 48 11.39 0.95 11.05
C TRP A 48 12.55 1.84 10.59
N SER A 49 12.78 1.93 9.27
CA SER A 49 13.78 2.83 8.70
C SER A 49 13.49 4.29 9.05
N LEU A 50 12.22 4.70 8.95
CA LEU A 50 11.77 6.04 9.34
C LEU A 50 11.96 6.30 10.84
N ALA A 51 11.59 5.35 11.70
CA ALA A 51 11.77 5.47 13.15
C ALA A 51 13.24 5.66 13.53
N LYS A 52 14.15 4.90 12.91
CA LYS A 52 15.61 5.07 13.10
C LYS A 52 16.10 6.45 12.70
N LYS A 53 15.61 6.97 11.57
CA LYS A 53 15.94 8.33 11.10
C LYS A 53 15.49 9.37 12.12
N ILE A 54 14.22 9.32 12.52
CA ILE A 54 13.64 10.24 13.50
C ILE A 54 14.42 10.21 14.82
N HIS A 55 14.72 9.02 15.34
CA HIS A 55 15.46 8.88 16.59
C HIS A 55 16.89 9.47 16.51
N ARG A 56 17.59 9.25 15.40
CA ARG A 56 18.92 9.83 15.19
C ARG A 56 18.87 11.36 15.10
N ASP A 57 17.89 11.89 14.37
CA ASP A 57 17.76 13.33 14.15
C ASP A 57 17.39 14.03 15.47
N TRP A 58 16.54 13.39 16.30
CA TRP A 58 16.26 13.86 17.67
C TRP A 58 17.50 13.90 18.56
N ARG A 59 18.34 12.85 18.56
CA ARG A 59 19.59 12.82 19.34
C ARG A 59 20.61 13.87 18.91
N ARG A 60 20.53 14.40 17.69
CA ARG A 60 21.42 15.48 17.20
C ARG A 60 20.93 16.87 17.56
N ALA A 61 19.64 17.01 17.86
CA ALA A 61 19.01 18.28 18.22
C ALA A 61 19.05 18.55 19.74
N GLN A 62 19.31 17.51 20.54
CA GLN A 62 19.71 17.65 21.95
C GLN A 62 21.19 18.00 22.06
#